data_AF-A0A9E5ZP50-F1
#
_entry.id   AF-A0A9E5ZP50-F1
#
_cell.length_a   1.000
_cell.length_b   1.000
_cell.length_c   1.000
_cell.angle_alpha   90.00
_cell.angle_beta   90.00
_cell.angle_gamma   90.00
#
_symmetry.space_group_name_H-M   'P 1'
#
loop_
_entity.id
_entity.type
_entity.pdbx_description
1 polymer ?
#
loop_
_entity_poly.entity_id
_entity_poly.type
_entity_poly.pdbx_seq_one_letter_code
_entity_poly.pdbx_strand_id
1 'polypeptide(L)'
;MKNFATALLLFAFIVMNAQTETMDIKTSSVTVDNLIEFIVNDFEYNIETGIKSNITLVVETKNYTISRDKKFFLKQAIHLMSKRLNSYDKISVISYNKNK
;
A
#
# COMPACT_ATOMS: atom_id res chain seq x y z
N MET A 1 19.15 -8.21 45.57
CA MET A 1 17.85 -7.55 45.28
C MET A 1 17.97 -6.42 44.23
N LYS A 2 18.87 -5.44 44.39
CA LYS A 2 19.07 -4.35 43.39
C LYS A 2 19.36 -4.86 41.97
N ASN A 3 20.27 -5.83 41.82
CA ASN A 3 20.68 -6.36 40.52
C ASN A 3 19.56 -7.13 39.79
N PHE A 4 18.61 -7.68 40.55
CA PHE A 4 17.47 -8.42 40.00
C PHE A 4 16.38 -7.46 39.52
N ALA A 5 16.12 -6.40 40.29
CA ALA A 5 15.21 -5.34 39.90
C ALA A 5 15.69 -4.60 38.64
N THR A 6 17.00 -4.31 38.53
CA THR A 6 17.57 -3.68 37.32
C THR A 6 17.52 -4.61 36.10
N ALA A 7 17.77 -5.90 36.28
CA ALA A 7 17.65 -6.88 35.19
C ALA A 7 16.20 -7.00 34.67
N LEU A 8 15.22 -6.98 35.58
CA LEU A 8 13.80 -7.03 35.22
C LEU A 8 13.35 -5.77 34.45
N LEU A 9 13.83 -4.60 34.87
CA LEU A 9 13.56 -3.33 34.21
C LEU A 9 14.15 -3.29 32.79
N LEU A 10 15.39 -3.75 32.62
CA LEU A 10 16.03 -3.87 31.30
C LEU A 10 15.26 -4.84 30.39
N PHE A 11 14.81 -5.97 30.94
CA PHE A 11 14.04 -6.95 30.18
C PHE A 11 12.69 -6.37 29.72
N ALA A 12 11.99 -5.63 30.58
CA ALA A 12 10.76 -4.94 30.21
C ALA A 12 10.98 -3.92 29.08
N PHE A 13 12.06 -3.14 29.14
CA PHE A 13 12.41 -2.22 28.06
C PHE A 13 12.71 -2.93 26.73
N ILE A 14 13.37 -4.08 26.75
CA ILE A 14 13.67 -4.84 25.52
C ILE A 14 12.38 -5.38 24.90
N VAL A 15 11.46 -5.94 25.69
CA VAL A 15 10.19 -6.49 25.19
C VAL A 15 9.28 -5.40 24.62
N MET A 16 9.25 -4.21 25.22
CA MET A 16 8.47 -3.07 24.70
C MET A 16 8.99 -2.54 23.36
N ASN A 17 10.30 -2.60 23.11
CA ASN A 17 10.91 -2.17 21.84
C ASN A 17 10.95 -3.29 20.78
N ALA A 18 10.70 -4.54 21.16
CA ALA A 18 10.69 -5.68 20.25
C ALA A 18 9.35 -5.89 19.52
N GLN A 19 8.33 -5.07 19.80
CA GLN A 19 7.10 -5.01 19.02
C GLN A 19 7.34 -4.26 17.70
N THR A 20 8.16 -4.85 16.83
CA THR A 20 8.29 -4.38 15.46
C THR A 20 7.03 -4.83 14.72
N GLU A 21 6.13 -3.89 14.40
CA GLU A 21 5.02 -4.16 13.49
C GLU A 21 5.59 -4.62 12.14
N THR A 22 5.36 -5.89 11.79
CA THR A 22 5.62 -6.37 10.44
C THR A 22 4.60 -5.70 9.51
N MET A 23 5.05 -4.72 8.74
CA MET A 23 4.21 -4.14 7.68
C MET A 23 4.04 -5.19 6.58
N ASP A 24 2.92 -5.92 6.61
CA ASP A 24 2.58 -6.86 5.54
C ASP A 24 2.33 -6.10 4.23
N ILE A 25 3.22 -6.30 3.26
CA ILE A 25 3.05 -5.75 1.91
C ILE A 25 2.06 -6.65 1.16
N LYS A 26 0.80 -6.21 1.06
CA LYS A 26 -0.19 -6.86 0.19
C LYS A 26 0.04 -6.44 -1.26
N THR A 27 0.17 -7.43 -2.15
CA THR A 27 0.35 -7.21 -3.61
C THR A 27 -0.75 -7.94 -4.36
N SER A 28 -1.34 -7.27 -5.35
CA SER A 28 -2.33 -7.86 -6.25
C SER A 28 -2.06 -7.41 -7.68
N SER A 29 -2.26 -8.32 -8.63
CA SER A 29 -2.03 -8.07 -10.05
C SER A 29 -3.34 -8.22 -10.81
N VAL A 30 -3.77 -7.14 -11.44
CA VAL A 30 -5.01 -7.08 -12.24
C VAL A 30 -4.75 -6.43 -13.58
N THR A 31 -5.59 -6.72 -14.57
CA THR A 31 -5.58 -5.98 -15.83
C THR A 31 -6.13 -4.57 -15.60
N VAL A 32 -5.70 -3.60 -16.41
CA VAL A 32 -6.22 -2.23 -16.34
C VAL A 32 -7.73 -2.17 -16.55
N ASP A 33 -8.31 -3.12 -17.31
CA ASP A 33 -9.76 -3.19 -17.54
C ASP A 33 -10.53 -3.58 -16.27
N ASN A 34 -9.95 -4.47 -15.46
CA ASN A 34 -10.58 -4.97 -14.24
C ASN A 34 -10.14 -4.17 -13.00
N LEU A 35 -9.29 -3.15 -13.16
CA LEU A 35 -8.76 -2.37 -12.05
C LEU A 35 -9.86 -1.65 -11.26
N ILE A 36 -10.88 -1.13 -11.95
CA ILE A 36 -12.01 -0.48 -11.28
C ILE A 36 -12.79 -1.50 -10.45
N GLU A 37 -13.09 -2.67 -11.01
CA GLU A 37 -13.79 -3.74 -10.30
C GLU A 37 -13.02 -4.19 -9.06
N PHE A 38 -11.71 -4.42 -9.19
CA PHE A 38 -10.81 -4.73 -8.08
C PHE A 38 -10.86 -3.65 -6.98
N ILE A 39 -10.79 -2.37 -7.35
CA ILE A 39 -10.88 -1.28 -6.36
C ILE A 39 -12.23 -1.30 -5.64
N VAL A 40 -13.32 -1.58 -6.35
CA VAL A 40 -14.66 -1.59 -5.75
C VAL A 40 -14.83 -2.74 -4.78
N ASN A 41 -14.40 -3.95 -5.17
CA ASN A 41 -14.74 -5.19 -4.48
C ASN A 41 -13.66 -5.65 -3.48
N ASP A 42 -12.38 -5.49 -3.84
CA ASP A 42 -11.27 -6.19 -3.16
C ASP A 42 -10.28 -5.23 -2.47
N PHE A 43 -10.27 -3.95 -2.86
CA PHE A 43 -9.45 -2.93 -2.20
C PHE A 43 -10.08 -2.53 -0.86
N GLU A 44 -9.78 -3.31 0.17
CA GLU A 44 -10.12 -3.01 1.57
C GLU A 44 -9.33 -1.80 2.06
N TYR A 45 -9.97 -0.62 2.03
CA TYR A 45 -9.44 0.56 2.71
C TYR A 45 -10.02 0.60 4.13
N ASN A 46 -9.19 0.27 5.11
CA ASN A 46 -9.62 0.26 6.51
C ASN A 46 -9.51 1.67 7.10
N ILE A 47 -10.61 2.44 6.99
CA ILE A 47 -10.72 3.79 7.57
C ILE A 47 -10.56 3.75 9.09
N GLU A 48 -10.98 2.67 9.74
CA GLU A 48 -11.12 2.56 11.19
C GLU A 48 -9.79 2.37 11.92
N THR A 49 -8.80 1.75 11.28
CA THR A 49 -7.49 1.52 11.92
C THR A 49 -6.62 2.77 11.93
N GLY A 50 -6.94 3.79 11.12
CA GLY A 50 -6.12 5.01 10.98
C GLY A 50 -4.70 4.75 10.47
N ILE A 51 -4.41 3.53 10.00
CA ILE A 51 -3.08 3.13 9.54
C ILE A 51 -2.84 3.78 8.19
N LYS A 52 -1.77 4.57 8.11
CA LYS A 52 -1.30 5.19 6.88
C LYS A 52 -1.04 4.13 5.81
N SER A 53 -1.80 4.21 4.72
CA SER A 53 -1.65 3.30 3.59
C SER A 53 -0.74 3.92 2.53
N ASN A 54 0.40 3.28 2.26
CA ASN A 54 1.27 3.63 1.14
C ASN A 54 0.95 2.70 -0.03
N ILE A 55 0.29 3.23 -1.06
CA ILE A 55 -0.19 2.46 -2.21
C ILE A 55 0.73 2.72 -3.39
N THR A 56 1.26 1.66 -4.00
CA THR A 56 2.06 1.77 -5.22
C THR A 56 1.37 1.04 -6.35
N LEU A 57 0.97 1.79 -7.38
CA LEU A 57 0.46 1.24 -8.63
C LEU A 57 1.63 1.04 -9.59
N VAL A 58 1.94 -0.21 -9.92
CA VAL A 58 2.95 -0.55 -10.92
C VAL A 58 2.24 -0.95 -12.21
N VAL A 59 2.46 -0.20 -13.29
CA VAL A 59 1.77 -0.37 -14.56
C VAL A 59 2.73 -0.90 -15.61
N GLU A 60 2.55 -2.16 -16.00
CA GLU A 60 3.26 -2.73 -17.14
C GLU A 60 2.76 -2.11 -18.45
N THR A 61 3.68 -1.66 -19.30
CA THR A 61 3.40 -1.19 -20.65
C THR A 61 4.11 -2.08 -21.67
N LYS A 62 3.41 -2.46 -22.75
CA LYS A 62 4.03 -3.19 -23.87
C LYS A 62 4.79 -2.27 -24.83
N ASN A 63 4.35 -1.02 -24.91
CA ASN A 63 4.89 0.03 -25.77
C ASN A 63 5.49 1.14 -24.92
N TYR A 64 6.13 2.12 -25.58
CA TYR A 64 6.68 3.31 -24.93
C TYR A 64 5.63 4.13 -24.16
N THR A 65 4.35 3.95 -24.50
CA THR A 65 3.22 4.64 -23.88
C THR A 65 2.06 3.68 -23.60
N ILE A 66 1.23 4.03 -22.62
CA ILE A 66 -0.06 3.39 -22.36
C ILE A 66 -1.05 3.88 -23.41
N SER A 67 -1.89 2.98 -23.97
CA SER A 67 -2.92 3.38 -24.94
C SER A 67 -3.94 4.34 -24.32
N ARG A 68 -4.63 5.11 -25.16
CA ARG A 68 -5.59 6.14 -24.71
C ARG A 68 -6.68 5.55 -23.82
N ASP A 69 -7.24 4.41 -24.20
CA ASP A 69 -8.34 3.77 -23.46
C ASP A 69 -7.87 3.27 -22.10
N LYS A 70 -6.71 2.61 -22.05
CA LYS A 70 -6.11 2.13 -20.80
C LYS A 70 -5.75 3.30 -19.88
N LYS A 71 -5.29 4.42 -20.44
CA LYS A 71 -5.01 5.64 -19.69
C LYS A 71 -6.29 6.25 -19.12
N PHE A 72 -7.41 6.17 -19.83
CA PHE A 72 -8.72 6.58 -19.32
C PHE A 72 -9.14 5.72 -18.13
N PHE A 73 -9.14 4.39 -18.26
CA PHE A 73 -9.47 3.48 -17.14
C PHE A 73 -8.57 3.67 -15.93
N LEU A 74 -7.25 3.81 -16.13
CA LEU A 74 -6.30 4.06 -15.05
C LEU A 74 -6.59 5.39 -14.33
N LYS A 75 -6.93 6.46 -15.06
CA LYS A 75 -7.31 7.75 -14.45
C LYS A 75 -8.57 7.62 -13.61
N GLN A 76 -9.60 6.94 -14.13
CA GLN A 76 -10.86 6.76 -13.41
C GLN A 76 -10.67 5.90 -12.16
N ALA A 77 -9.86 4.85 -12.25
CA ALA A 77 -9.48 4.00 -11.13
C ALA A 77 -8.76 4.79 -10.02
N ILE A 78 -7.72 5.56 -10.38
CA ILE A 78 -6.98 6.40 -9.42
C ILE A 78 -7.90 7.44 -8.78
N HIS A 79 -8.78 8.06 -9.55
CA HIS A 79 -9.75 9.00 -9.03
C HIS A 79 -10.71 8.35 -8.03
N LEU A 80 -11.23 7.15 -8.34
CA LEU A 80 -12.08 6.39 -7.43
C LEU A 80 -11.35 6.04 -6.13
N MET A 81 -10.11 5.55 -6.22
CA MET A 81 -9.27 5.29 -5.05
C MET A 81 -9.07 6.54 -4.21
N SER A 82 -8.72 7.67 -4.83
CA SER A 82 -8.42 8.92 -4.11
C SER A 82 -9.58 9.43 -3.26
N LYS A 83 -10.83 9.12 -3.65
CA LYS A 83 -12.03 9.48 -2.86
C LYS A 83 -12.16 8.67 -1.57
N ARG A 84 -11.49 7.52 -1.49
CA ARG A 84 -11.48 6.65 -0.32
C ARG A 84 -10.31 6.97 0.60
N LEU A 85 -9.30 7.71 0.15
CA LEU A 85 -8.10 8.04 0.94
C LEU A 85 -8.26 9.30 1.79
N ASN A 86 -7.47 9.39 2.85
CA ASN A 86 -7.33 10.59 3.68
C ASN A 86 -5.99 11.32 3.41
N SER A 87 -5.77 12.45 4.08
CA SER A 87 -4.59 13.31 3.87
C SER A 87 -3.24 12.68 4.23
N TYR A 88 -3.24 11.60 5.01
CA TYR A 88 -2.03 10.90 5.44
C TYR A 88 -1.60 9.80 4.48
N ASP A 89 -2.52 9.31 3.65
CA ASP A 89 -2.26 8.27 2.66
C ASP A 89 -1.46 8.80 1.47
N LYS A 90 -0.69 7.90 0.85
CA LYS A 90 0.15 8.24 -0.30
C LYS A 90 -0.12 7.26 -1.43
N ILE A 91 -0.31 7.81 -2.63
CA ILE A 91 -0.33 7.05 -3.88
C ILE A 91 0.94 7.36 -4.66
N SER A 92 1.63 6.31 -5.11
CA SER A 92 2.65 6.39 -6.15
C SER A 92 2.20 5.61 -7.38
N VAL A 93 2.52 6.13 -8.57
CA VAL A 93 2.25 5.44 -9.84
C VAL A 93 3.55 5.36 -10.61
N ILE A 94 3.97 4.14 -10.91
CA ILE A 94 5.18 3.85 -11.67
C ILE A 94 4.78 3.04 -12.88
N SER A 95 5.30 3.38 -14.05
CA SER A 95 5.15 2.57 -15.26
C SER A 95 6.50 2.00 -15.68
N TYR A 96 6.52 0.74 -16.09
CA TYR A 96 7.70 0.13 -16.71
C TYR A 96 7.32 -0.51 -18.04
N ASN A 97 8.27 -0.53 -18.97
CA ASN A 97 8.11 -1.24 -20.23
C ASN A 97 8.74 -2.62 -20.08
N LYS A 98 7.99 -3.70 -20.32
CA LYS A 98 8.55 -5.06 -20.19
C LYS A 98 9.66 -5.36 -21.22
N ASN A 99 9.67 -4.65 -22.34
CA ASN A 99 10.56 -4.90 -23.47
C ASN A 99 11.81 -4.00 -23.49
N LYS A 100 12.05 -3.18 -22.46
CA LYS A 100 13.22 -2.31 -22.32
C LYS A 100 13.66 -2.24 -20.86
#